data_AF-A0A5S3PM59-F1
#
_entry.id   AF-A0A5S3PM59-F1
#
_cell.length_a   1.000
_cell.length_b   1.000
_cell.length_c   1.000
_cell.angle_alpha   90.00
_cell.angle_beta   90.00
_cell.angle_gamma   90.00
#
_symmetry.space_group_name_H-M   'P 1'
#
loop_
_entity.id
_entity.type
_entity.pdbx_description
1 polymer ?
#
loop_
_entity_poly.entity_id
_entity_poly.type
_entity_poly.pdbx_seq_one_letter_code
_entity_poly.pdbx_strand_id
1 'polypeptide(L)'
;MSMKTKLLFFFGCLHVVFAFAQLNTYEHKMELLGIEDQWHKIELPDTVFEKVSQNMNDLRIYGITENDTLESPYLMKVGFGDFYSKAIDFKVLNKTSNAKGYYFTYEVPTKEAINLIRLDFENKNFDWKVVLEGSQNQNEWFTILNDHRILSIQNEQTNYKYSYLNFPDAKFRYYRILVKTQEKPKLSTTRIIVDVKSKDKFREDAVANVNVNDKNKQTILNLDLKKRLPVSYLKIDVSDEIDFYRNFTIEYLADSVQTEKGWRYSYREIYYGTLNSIEKNEFTFPTSIAQKFRVTIDNNDNQPLTIKSASAKAYVHELHARFSKPATYYLAYGKTSDRKPQYDISHAAAKIPVVLSSLSLGEVQNIPKKEIQTTAPLFENKLWLWLVMGLIILVLGGFTFKMMQKK
;
A
#
# COMPACT_ATOMS: atom_id res chain seq x y z
N MET A 1 -10.87 28.13 52.88
CA MET A 1 -9.90 27.50 51.96
C MET A 1 -10.40 26.11 51.59
N SER A 2 -10.77 25.80 50.36
CA SER A 2 -11.54 26.59 49.39
C SER A 2 -12.46 25.57 48.71
N MET A 3 -13.70 25.95 48.39
CA MET A 3 -14.64 25.08 47.66
C MET A 3 -14.09 24.65 46.29
N LYS A 4 -13.01 25.29 45.81
CA LYS A 4 -12.25 24.91 44.61
C LYS A 4 -11.37 23.67 44.81
N THR A 5 -10.96 23.32 46.04
CA THR A 5 -10.05 22.18 46.28
C THR A 5 -10.78 20.83 46.35
N LYS A 6 -12.07 20.82 46.73
CA LYS A 6 -12.91 19.60 46.67
C LYS A 6 -13.39 19.29 45.24
N LEU A 7 -13.54 20.30 44.39
CA LEU A 7 -13.92 20.14 42.98
C LEU A 7 -12.79 19.52 42.14
N LEU A 8 -11.53 19.83 42.48
CA LEU A 8 -10.34 19.26 41.84
C LEU A 8 -10.13 17.77 42.15
N PHE A 9 -10.52 17.30 43.34
CA PHE A 9 -10.49 15.88 43.67
C PHE A 9 -11.61 15.09 42.98
N PHE A 10 -12.76 15.72 42.72
CA PHE A 10 -13.87 15.10 41.97
C PHE A 10 -13.58 15.01 40.46
N PHE A 11 -12.84 15.98 39.90
CA PHE A 11 -12.35 15.91 38.51
C PHE A 11 -11.14 14.97 38.33
N GLY A 12 -10.36 14.71 39.38
CA GLY A 12 -9.24 13.76 39.35
C GLY A 12 -9.66 12.29 39.34
N CYS A 13 -10.77 11.94 40.01
CA CYS A 13 -11.29 10.56 40.03
C CYS A 13 -12.14 10.16 38.82
N LEU A 14 -12.51 11.10 37.93
CA LEU A 14 -13.33 10.77 36.75
C LEU A 14 -12.53 10.20 35.56
N HIS A 15 -11.20 10.19 35.63
CA HIS A 15 -10.36 9.70 34.52
C HIS A 15 -9.96 8.23 34.61
N VAL A 16 -10.31 7.50 35.67
CA VAL A 16 -9.84 6.11 35.87
C VAL A 16 -10.87 5.05 35.39
N VAL A 17 -12.10 5.43 35.04
CA VAL A 17 -13.15 4.45 34.68
C VAL A 17 -13.23 4.14 33.17
N PHE A 18 -12.38 4.74 32.32
CA PHE A 18 -12.44 4.56 30.86
C PHE A 18 -11.76 3.30 30.30
N ALA A 19 -11.13 2.46 31.14
CA ALA A 19 -10.44 1.26 30.65
C ALA A 19 -11.41 0.16 30.15
N PHE A 20 -12.57 0.01 30.78
CA PHE A 20 -13.58 -0.99 30.42
C PHE A 20 -14.37 -0.68 29.14
N ALA A 21 -14.19 0.51 28.55
CA ALA A 21 -15.05 1.03 27.49
C ALA A 21 -14.47 0.88 26.07
N GLN A 22 -13.23 0.42 25.91
CA GLN A 22 -12.54 0.53 24.61
C GLN A 22 -12.98 -0.51 23.58
N LEU A 23 -13.23 -1.76 23.98
CA LEU A 23 -13.72 -2.81 23.07
C LEU A 23 -15.07 -2.43 22.45
N ASN A 24 -15.96 -1.79 23.21
CA ASN A 24 -17.28 -1.36 22.75
C ASN A 24 -17.24 -0.21 21.73
N THR A 25 -16.05 0.35 21.44
CA THR A 25 -15.86 1.35 20.39
C THR A 25 -15.62 0.76 19.00
N TYR A 26 -15.41 -0.56 18.91
CA TYR A 26 -15.27 -1.30 17.67
C TYR A 26 -16.61 -1.89 17.23
N GLU A 27 -16.72 -2.25 15.96
CA GLU A 27 -17.97 -2.77 15.37
C GLU A 27 -17.99 -4.29 15.33
N HIS A 28 -16.83 -4.90 15.10
CA HIS A 28 -16.69 -6.33 14.88
C HIS A 28 -15.60 -6.90 15.78
N LYS A 29 -15.79 -8.15 16.18
CA LYS A 29 -14.78 -8.96 16.83
C LYS A 29 -14.76 -10.40 16.31
N MET A 30 -13.60 -11.04 16.35
CA MET A 30 -13.41 -12.47 16.06
C MET A 30 -12.59 -13.07 17.19
N GLU A 31 -13.02 -14.22 17.72
CA GLU A 31 -12.27 -14.91 18.78
C GLU A 31 -10.95 -15.48 18.25
N LEU A 32 -9.89 -15.38 19.04
CA LEU A 32 -8.59 -15.98 18.77
C LEU A 32 -8.49 -17.33 19.46
N LEU A 33 -8.31 -18.40 18.67
CA LEU A 33 -8.30 -19.77 19.13
C LEU A 33 -6.89 -20.37 19.04
N GLY A 34 -6.57 -21.29 19.96
CA GLY A 34 -5.29 -22.02 19.96
C GLY A 34 -4.11 -21.28 20.58
N ILE A 35 -4.37 -20.40 21.56
CA ILE A 35 -3.30 -19.67 22.27
C ILE A 35 -2.65 -20.61 23.29
N GLU A 36 -1.46 -21.10 22.97
CA GLU A 36 -0.67 -22.03 23.79
C GLU A 36 0.67 -21.43 24.23
N ASP A 37 1.19 -20.46 23.46
CA ASP A 37 2.51 -19.86 23.64
C ASP A 37 2.40 -18.36 23.94
N GLN A 38 3.54 -17.76 24.28
CA GLN A 38 3.62 -16.30 24.47
C GLN A 38 3.49 -15.53 23.14
N TRP A 39 3.98 -16.10 22.05
CA TRP A 39 4.09 -15.43 20.75
C TRP A 39 3.38 -16.24 19.68
N HIS A 40 2.52 -15.57 18.93
CA HIS A 40 1.81 -16.19 17.83
C HIS A 40 1.70 -15.26 16.63
N LYS A 41 1.35 -15.85 15.49
CA LYS A 41 0.94 -15.11 14.29
C LYS A 41 -0.53 -15.34 13.95
N ILE A 42 -1.16 -14.32 13.40
CA ILE A 42 -2.58 -14.33 13.01
C ILE A 42 -2.66 -13.82 11.57
N GLU A 43 -3.03 -14.67 10.62
CA GLU A 43 -3.29 -14.23 9.24
C GLU A 43 -4.67 -13.55 9.16
N LEU A 44 -4.74 -12.38 8.51
CA LEU A 44 -6.01 -11.65 8.36
C LEU A 44 -6.86 -12.23 7.21
N PRO A 45 -8.10 -12.67 7.47
CA PRO A 45 -9.01 -13.18 6.45
C PRO A 45 -9.71 -12.03 5.69
N ASP A 46 -10.30 -12.35 4.53
CA ASP A 46 -11.06 -11.41 3.69
C ASP A 46 -12.15 -10.66 4.47
N THR A 47 -12.80 -11.35 5.41
CA THR A 47 -13.87 -10.79 6.25
C THR A 47 -13.41 -9.61 7.11
N VAL A 48 -12.12 -9.53 7.46
CA VAL A 48 -11.55 -8.37 8.15
C VAL A 48 -11.39 -7.21 7.17
N PHE A 49 -10.86 -7.45 5.97
CA PHE A 49 -10.62 -6.43 4.97
C PHE A 49 -11.90 -5.73 4.46
N GLU A 50 -13.03 -6.42 4.52
CA GLU A 50 -14.32 -5.84 4.17
C GLU A 50 -14.73 -4.65 5.07
N LYS A 51 -14.21 -4.58 6.31
CA LYS A 51 -14.66 -3.62 7.34
C LYS A 51 -13.54 -2.80 7.97
N VAL A 52 -12.30 -3.26 7.92
CA VAL A 52 -11.14 -2.55 8.49
C VAL A 52 -10.89 -1.23 7.75
N SER A 53 -10.35 -0.23 8.42
CA SER A 53 -9.99 1.04 7.78
C SER A 53 -8.93 0.88 6.68
N GLN A 54 -8.84 1.85 5.75
CA GLN A 54 -7.85 1.84 4.65
C GLN A 54 -6.40 1.68 5.12
N ASN A 55 -6.08 2.26 6.28
CA ASN A 55 -4.73 2.24 6.87
C ASN A 55 -4.56 1.13 7.92
N MET A 56 -5.60 0.32 8.18
CA MET A 56 -5.62 -0.77 9.15
C MET A 56 -5.27 -0.36 10.59
N ASN A 57 -5.41 0.93 10.92
CA ASN A 57 -5.08 1.44 12.25
C ASN A 57 -6.10 1.05 13.32
N ASP A 58 -7.28 0.62 12.90
CA ASP A 58 -8.41 0.24 13.74
C ASP A 58 -8.41 -1.25 14.12
N LEU A 59 -7.27 -1.93 14.08
CA LEU A 59 -7.12 -3.29 14.58
C LEU A 59 -6.64 -3.29 16.04
N ARG A 60 -7.28 -4.04 16.92
CA ARG A 60 -6.83 -4.29 18.30
C ARG A 60 -7.01 -5.74 18.70
N ILE A 61 -6.19 -6.21 19.62
CA ILE A 61 -6.37 -7.53 20.24
C ILE A 61 -6.70 -7.29 21.71
N TYR A 62 -7.91 -7.68 22.14
CA TYR A 62 -8.34 -7.55 23.52
C TYR A 62 -8.62 -8.91 24.14
N GLY A 63 -8.09 -9.15 25.34
CA GLY A 63 -8.40 -10.27 26.20
C GLY A 63 -9.46 -9.89 27.22
N ILE A 64 -10.51 -10.71 27.34
CA ILE A 64 -11.55 -10.57 28.34
C ILE A 64 -11.27 -11.59 29.45
N THR A 65 -11.13 -11.09 30.67
CA THR A 65 -11.08 -11.90 31.90
C THR A 65 -12.37 -11.68 32.69
N GLU A 66 -12.58 -12.41 33.79
CA GLU A 66 -13.77 -12.26 34.63
C GLU A 66 -14.00 -10.81 35.11
N ASN A 67 -12.91 -10.06 35.34
CA ASN A 67 -12.97 -8.75 35.98
C ASN A 67 -12.38 -7.61 35.16
N ASP A 68 -11.70 -7.87 34.04
CA ASP A 68 -10.95 -6.82 33.32
C ASP A 68 -10.79 -7.12 31.82
N THR A 69 -10.58 -6.06 31.04
CA THR A 69 -10.21 -6.11 29.62
C THR A 69 -8.75 -5.70 29.45
N LEU A 70 -7.96 -6.54 28.81
CA LEU A 70 -6.54 -6.29 28.59
C LEU A 70 -6.23 -6.18 27.10
N GLU A 71 -5.40 -5.24 26.69
CA GLU A 71 -4.94 -5.11 25.29
C GLU A 71 -3.65 -5.89 25.09
N SER A 72 -3.59 -6.75 24.07
CA SER A 72 -2.38 -7.47 23.70
C SER A 72 -1.64 -6.77 22.56
N PRO A 73 -0.33 -6.52 22.72
CA PRO A 73 0.45 -5.85 21.69
C PRO A 73 0.68 -6.77 20.49
N TYR A 74 0.70 -6.17 19.30
CA TYR A 74 1.01 -6.88 18.05
C TYR A 74 1.84 -6.02 17.09
N LEU A 75 2.53 -6.66 16.15
CA LEU A 75 3.14 -6.02 14.98
C LEU A 75 2.44 -6.49 13.71
N MET A 76 2.00 -5.53 12.89
CA MET A 76 1.54 -5.81 11.54
C MET A 76 2.75 -6.17 10.67
N LYS A 77 2.71 -7.35 10.07
CA LYS A 77 3.64 -7.83 9.05
C LYS A 77 2.86 -8.01 7.76
N VAL A 78 3.05 -7.08 6.84
CA VAL A 78 2.63 -7.27 5.45
C VAL A 78 3.80 -7.96 4.78
N GLY A 79 3.57 -9.07 4.07
CA GLY A 79 4.60 -9.76 3.29
C GLY A 79 5.16 -8.94 2.12
N PHE A 80 5.05 -7.60 2.17
CA PHE A 80 5.72 -6.69 1.26
C PHE A 80 7.17 -7.12 1.26
N GLY A 81 7.59 -7.70 0.16
CA GLY A 81 8.76 -8.53 0.18
C GLY A 81 9.88 -7.81 0.88
N ASP A 82 10.46 -8.53 1.81
CA ASP A 82 11.82 -8.37 2.22
C ASP A 82 12.69 -8.61 0.96
N PHE A 83 12.49 -7.77 -0.08
CA PHE A 83 13.34 -7.60 -1.25
C PHE A 83 14.60 -6.98 -0.68
N TYR A 84 15.38 -7.79 0.01
CA TYR A 84 16.71 -7.45 0.42
C TYR A 84 17.56 -7.51 -0.85
N SER A 85 17.49 -6.41 -1.60
CA SER A 85 18.51 -6.12 -2.59
C SER A 85 19.78 -5.78 -1.84
N LYS A 86 20.78 -6.66 -1.95
CA LYS A 86 22.10 -6.41 -1.36
C LYS A 86 22.99 -5.81 -2.43
N ALA A 87 23.44 -4.58 -2.22
CA ALA A 87 24.49 -4.00 -3.04
C ALA A 87 25.79 -4.78 -2.79
N ILE A 88 26.46 -5.15 -3.87
CA ILE A 88 27.76 -5.83 -3.82
C ILE A 88 28.82 -4.81 -4.20
N ASP A 89 29.84 -4.70 -3.35
CA ASP A 89 31.02 -3.90 -3.64
C ASP A 89 31.78 -4.50 -4.83
N PHE A 90 32.31 -3.65 -5.69
CA PHE A 90 33.07 -4.06 -6.87
C PHE A 90 34.15 -3.03 -7.20
N LYS A 91 35.13 -3.46 -8.00
CA LYS A 91 36.16 -2.58 -8.57
C LYS A 91 35.91 -2.40 -10.06
N VAL A 92 35.95 -1.15 -10.54
CA VAL A 92 35.98 -0.88 -11.97
C VAL A 92 37.40 -1.16 -12.48
N LEU A 93 37.53 -2.09 -13.42
CA LEU A 93 38.82 -2.42 -14.03
C LEU A 93 39.07 -1.57 -15.27
N ASN A 94 38.11 -1.55 -16.20
CA ASN A 94 38.28 -0.92 -17.51
C ASN A 94 37.02 -0.19 -17.96
N LYS A 95 37.22 0.97 -18.59
CA LYS A 95 36.24 1.69 -19.40
C LYS A 95 36.88 1.95 -20.77
N THR A 96 36.61 1.08 -21.73
CA THR A 96 37.29 1.09 -23.04
C THR A 96 36.28 1.05 -24.18
N SER A 97 36.71 1.21 -25.42
CA SER A 97 35.86 1.10 -26.59
C SER A 97 36.62 0.56 -27.80
N ASN A 98 35.88 0.00 -28.75
CA ASN A 98 36.36 -0.36 -30.08
C ASN A 98 35.21 -0.23 -31.09
N ALA A 99 35.40 -0.71 -32.32
CA ALA A 99 34.37 -0.65 -33.38
C ALA A 99 33.04 -1.34 -33.03
N LYS A 100 33.02 -2.27 -32.06
CA LYS A 100 31.81 -2.97 -31.59
C LYS A 100 31.00 -2.14 -30.57
N GLY A 101 31.61 -1.14 -29.94
CA GLY A 101 30.96 -0.29 -28.94
C GLY A 101 31.84 -0.04 -27.71
N TYR A 102 31.18 0.19 -26.56
CA TYR A 102 31.83 0.59 -25.31
C TYR A 102 31.78 -0.53 -24.28
N TYR A 103 32.91 -0.78 -23.64
CA TYR A 103 33.10 -1.84 -22.66
C TYR A 103 33.28 -1.27 -21.26
N PHE A 104 32.56 -1.86 -20.31
CA PHE A 104 32.73 -1.63 -18.88
C PHE A 104 33.03 -2.96 -18.21
N THR A 105 34.20 -3.08 -17.58
CA THR A 105 34.64 -4.31 -16.93
C THR A 105 34.76 -4.10 -15.42
N TYR A 106 34.15 -5.00 -14.66
CA TYR A 106 34.09 -4.97 -13.21
C TYR A 106 34.71 -6.23 -12.63
N GLU A 107 35.41 -6.09 -11.51
CA GLU A 107 35.82 -7.19 -10.64
C GLU A 107 34.91 -7.21 -9.41
N VAL A 108 34.27 -8.35 -9.18
CA VAL A 108 33.29 -8.58 -8.12
C VAL A 108 33.82 -9.66 -7.17
N PRO A 109 33.73 -9.48 -5.84
CA PRO A 109 34.08 -10.52 -4.88
C PRO A 109 33.21 -11.77 -5.09
N THR A 110 33.83 -12.93 -5.33
CA THR A 110 33.13 -14.19 -5.67
C THR A 110 32.47 -14.89 -4.46
N LYS A 111 32.09 -14.16 -3.42
CA LYS A 111 31.45 -14.76 -2.23
C LYS A 111 30.03 -15.20 -2.54
N GLU A 112 29.27 -14.36 -3.24
CA GLU A 112 27.85 -14.56 -3.57
C GLU A 112 27.64 -14.45 -5.09
N ALA A 113 26.59 -15.09 -5.60
CA ALA A 113 26.15 -14.90 -6.98
C ALA A 113 25.39 -13.57 -7.11
N ILE A 114 25.46 -12.93 -8.26
CA ILE A 114 24.69 -11.72 -8.58
C ILE A 114 23.68 -12.02 -9.70
N ASN A 115 22.62 -11.21 -9.79
CA ASN A 115 21.56 -11.40 -10.77
C ASN A 115 20.98 -10.07 -11.31
N LEU A 116 21.48 -8.93 -10.83
CA LEU A 116 21.03 -7.62 -11.29
C LEU A 116 22.20 -6.64 -11.38
N ILE A 117 22.32 -5.96 -12.52
CA ILE A 117 23.23 -4.82 -12.69
C ILE A 117 22.42 -3.61 -13.15
N ARG A 118 22.42 -2.53 -12.37
CA ARG A 118 21.80 -1.25 -12.73
C ARG A 118 22.86 -0.30 -13.27
N LEU A 119 22.61 0.29 -14.44
CA LEU A 119 23.48 1.22 -15.14
C LEU A 119 22.81 2.58 -15.20
N ASP A 120 23.43 3.60 -14.60
CA ASP A 120 22.92 4.96 -14.64
C ASP A 120 23.68 5.75 -15.70
N PHE A 121 23.03 5.99 -16.84
CA PHE A 121 23.54 6.88 -17.89
C PHE A 121 22.98 8.29 -17.74
N GLU A 122 23.79 9.29 -18.07
CA GLU A 122 23.40 10.70 -18.18
C GLU A 122 22.74 11.03 -19.54
N ASN A 123 22.92 10.16 -20.55
CA ASN A 123 22.23 10.29 -21.83
C ASN A 123 20.71 10.22 -21.59
N LYS A 124 19.97 11.21 -22.13
CA LYS A 124 18.52 11.34 -21.91
C LYS A 124 17.70 10.38 -22.77
N ASN A 125 18.11 10.22 -24.03
CA ASN A 125 17.43 9.39 -25.01
C ASN A 125 18.44 8.42 -25.61
N PHE A 126 18.17 7.12 -25.50
CA PHE A 126 19.00 6.08 -26.11
C PHE A 126 18.19 4.80 -26.27
N ASP A 127 18.52 4.02 -27.29
CA ASP A 127 18.03 2.66 -27.50
C ASP A 127 19.23 1.79 -27.90
N TRP A 128 19.77 1.04 -26.93
CA TRP A 128 21.01 0.31 -27.10
C TRP A 128 20.85 -1.16 -26.78
N LYS A 129 21.60 -2.00 -27.48
CA LYS A 129 21.74 -3.42 -27.16
C LYS A 129 22.98 -3.65 -26.31
N VAL A 130 22.85 -4.52 -25.33
CA VAL A 130 23.90 -4.83 -24.36
C VAL A 130 24.21 -6.32 -24.38
N VAL A 131 25.49 -6.65 -24.31
CA VAL A 131 25.98 -8.01 -24.04
C VAL A 131 26.62 -8.00 -22.66
N LEU A 132 26.22 -8.95 -21.82
CA LEU A 132 26.82 -9.17 -20.51
C LEU A 132 27.57 -10.50 -20.56
N GLU A 133 28.85 -10.47 -20.21
CA GLU A 133 29.72 -11.65 -20.14
C GLU A 133 30.31 -11.79 -18.74
N GLY A 134 30.53 -13.04 -18.32
CA GLY A 134 31.21 -13.40 -17.08
C GLY A 134 32.53 -14.13 -17.34
N SER A 135 33.52 -13.93 -16.47
CA SER A 135 34.81 -14.64 -16.52
C SER A 135 35.39 -14.87 -15.13
N GLN A 136 36.14 -15.96 -14.96
CA GLN A 136 36.91 -16.20 -13.72
C GLN A 136 38.35 -15.67 -13.79
N ASN A 137 38.89 -15.48 -14.99
CA ASN A 137 40.33 -15.26 -15.23
C ASN A 137 40.65 -14.17 -16.28
N GLN A 138 39.64 -13.51 -16.85
CA GLN A 138 39.74 -12.54 -17.95
C GLN A 138 40.21 -13.10 -19.31
N ASN A 139 40.52 -14.40 -19.40
CA ASN A 139 40.94 -15.06 -20.65
C ASN A 139 39.76 -15.71 -21.38
N GLU A 140 38.92 -16.45 -20.65
CA GLU A 140 37.72 -17.10 -21.18
C GLU A 140 36.47 -16.36 -20.69
N TRP A 141 35.55 -16.05 -21.60
CA TRP A 141 34.34 -15.28 -21.32
C TRP A 141 33.10 -16.07 -21.71
N PHE A 142 32.12 -16.10 -20.81
CA PHE A 142 30.85 -16.78 -20.97
C PHE A 142 29.74 -15.75 -21.11
N THR A 143 28.95 -15.83 -22.18
CA THR A 143 27.80 -14.94 -22.38
C THR A 143 26.70 -15.24 -21.37
N ILE A 144 26.28 -14.22 -20.62
CA ILE A 144 25.17 -14.28 -19.66
C ILE A 144 23.90 -13.69 -20.28
N LEU A 145 24.03 -12.52 -20.90
CA LEU A 145 22.96 -11.89 -21.69
C LEU A 145 23.50 -11.53 -23.07
N ASN A 146 22.72 -11.80 -24.10
CA ASN A 146 23.00 -11.36 -25.46
C ASN A 146 21.86 -10.50 -25.98
N ASP A 147 22.21 -9.39 -26.63
CA ASP A 147 21.25 -8.45 -27.23
C ASP A 147 20.16 -7.92 -26.27
N HIS A 148 20.49 -7.77 -24.99
CA HIS A 148 19.61 -7.19 -23.98
C HIS A 148 19.40 -5.70 -24.28
N ARG A 149 18.15 -5.28 -24.51
CA ARG A 149 17.83 -3.89 -24.84
C ARG A 149 17.80 -3.03 -23.58
N ILE A 150 18.47 -1.89 -23.61
CA ILE A 150 18.29 -0.81 -22.63
C ILE A 150 17.78 0.44 -23.36
N LEU A 151 16.88 1.16 -22.73
CA LEU A 151 16.14 2.25 -23.34
C LEU A 151 15.96 3.40 -22.37
N SER A 152 16.06 4.62 -22.87
CA SER A 152 15.60 5.83 -22.18
C SER A 152 14.85 6.70 -23.18
N ILE A 153 13.65 7.12 -22.78
CA ILE A 153 12.79 8.03 -23.53
C ILE A 153 12.40 9.17 -22.60
N GLN A 154 12.78 10.39 -22.96
CA GLN A 154 12.40 11.61 -22.28
C GLN A 154 11.89 12.62 -23.31
N ASN A 155 10.58 12.86 -23.28
CA ASN A 155 9.86 13.86 -24.09
C ASN A 155 8.68 14.45 -23.28
N GLU A 156 7.81 15.24 -23.93
CA GLU A 156 6.65 15.86 -23.27
C GLU A 156 5.59 14.84 -22.79
N GLN A 157 5.53 13.67 -23.44
CA GLN A 157 4.51 12.66 -23.20
C GLN A 157 5.00 11.53 -22.27
N THR A 158 6.30 11.28 -22.14
CA THR A 158 6.83 10.13 -21.39
C THR A 158 8.23 10.41 -20.89
N ASN A 159 8.49 10.00 -19.65
CA ASN A 159 9.83 9.96 -19.04
C ASN A 159 10.08 8.55 -18.50
N TYR A 160 10.60 7.69 -19.36
CA TYR A 160 10.79 6.27 -19.10
C TYR A 160 12.27 5.89 -19.23
N LYS A 161 12.78 5.09 -18.28
CA LYS A 161 14.17 4.63 -18.28
C LYS A 161 14.25 3.18 -17.85
N TYR A 162 14.75 2.34 -18.75
CA TYR A 162 15.07 0.94 -18.53
C TYR A 162 16.56 0.72 -18.82
N SER A 163 17.37 0.79 -17.76
CA SER A 163 18.84 0.68 -17.86
C SER A 163 19.41 -0.32 -16.86
N TYR A 164 18.70 -1.43 -16.67
CA TYR A 164 19.13 -2.51 -15.79
C TYR A 164 19.15 -3.85 -16.52
N LEU A 165 20.08 -4.70 -16.13
CA LEU A 165 20.35 -6.02 -16.69
C LEU A 165 19.91 -7.05 -15.65
N ASN A 166 18.80 -7.74 -15.90
CA ASN A 166 18.30 -8.82 -15.04
C ASN A 166 18.65 -10.16 -15.70
N PHE A 167 19.24 -11.09 -14.94
CA PHE A 167 19.73 -12.36 -15.45
C PHE A 167 19.66 -13.45 -14.37
N PRO A 168 19.70 -14.75 -14.72
CA PRO A 168 19.81 -15.82 -13.73
C PRO A 168 21.04 -15.67 -12.84
N ASP A 169 20.99 -16.17 -11.61
CA ASP A 169 22.11 -16.09 -10.66
C ASP A 169 23.42 -16.57 -11.32
N ALA A 170 24.38 -15.66 -11.40
CA ALA A 170 25.68 -15.91 -12.01
C ALA A 170 26.78 -15.59 -11.01
N LYS A 171 27.81 -16.45 -10.93
CA LYS A 171 28.91 -16.32 -9.98
C LYS A 171 30.26 -16.27 -10.70
N PHE A 172 30.63 -15.09 -11.18
CA PHE A 172 31.91 -14.82 -11.83
C PHE A 172 32.72 -13.79 -11.06
N ARG A 173 34.05 -13.84 -11.17
CA ARG A 173 34.93 -12.81 -10.63
C ARG A 173 34.89 -11.53 -11.45
N TYR A 174 34.75 -11.66 -12.76
CA TYR A 174 34.77 -10.54 -13.69
C TYR A 174 33.48 -10.49 -14.50
N TYR A 175 32.91 -9.30 -14.61
CA TYR A 175 31.76 -9.03 -15.47
C TYR A 175 32.14 -7.96 -16.49
N ARG A 176 31.87 -8.23 -17.76
CA ARG A 176 32.11 -7.29 -18.86
C ARG A 176 30.79 -6.98 -19.56
N ILE A 177 30.50 -5.69 -19.64
CA ILE A 177 29.32 -5.15 -20.29
C ILE A 177 29.78 -4.49 -21.58
N LEU A 178 29.26 -4.93 -22.71
CA LEU A 178 29.39 -4.25 -24.00
C LEU A 178 28.08 -3.54 -24.32
N VAL A 179 28.11 -2.21 -24.38
CA VAL A 179 27.03 -1.40 -24.92
C VAL A 179 27.30 -1.19 -26.42
N LYS A 180 26.47 -1.80 -27.28
CA LYS A 180 26.57 -1.73 -28.74
C LYS A 180 26.01 -0.39 -29.22
N THR A 181 26.86 0.62 -29.30
CA THR A 181 26.50 1.97 -29.76
C THR A 181 27.70 2.69 -30.34
N GLN A 182 27.46 3.60 -31.29
CA GLN A 182 28.45 4.55 -31.80
C GLN A 182 28.52 5.82 -30.95
N GLU A 183 27.41 6.20 -30.33
CA GLU A 183 27.34 7.34 -29.41
C GLU A 183 28.03 6.98 -28.08
N LYS A 184 28.87 7.89 -27.55
CA LYS A 184 29.55 7.66 -26.27
C LYS A 184 28.55 7.58 -25.09
N PRO A 185 28.42 6.43 -24.41
CA PRO A 185 27.58 6.30 -23.23
C PRO A 185 28.23 7.00 -22.03
N LYS A 186 27.54 7.98 -21.45
CA LYS A 186 27.96 8.71 -20.26
C LYS A 186 27.48 8.00 -19.01
N LEU A 187 28.16 6.90 -18.65
CA LEU A 187 27.85 6.10 -17.47
C LEU A 187 28.34 6.82 -16.20
N SER A 188 27.39 7.28 -15.37
CA SER A 188 27.67 7.95 -14.10
C SER A 188 27.87 6.96 -12.97
N THR A 189 26.93 6.02 -12.79
CA THR A 189 26.95 5.03 -11.69
C THR A 189 26.65 3.63 -12.20
N THR A 190 27.22 2.64 -11.53
CA THR A 190 26.82 1.24 -11.67
C THR A 190 26.54 0.68 -10.30
N ARG A 191 25.46 -0.09 -10.18
CA ARG A 191 25.14 -0.83 -8.95
C ARG A 191 25.01 -2.30 -9.31
N ILE A 192 25.84 -3.12 -8.69
CA ILE A 192 25.77 -4.57 -8.79
C ILE A 192 25.01 -5.06 -7.56
N ILE A 193 23.98 -5.86 -7.80
CA ILE A 193 22.97 -6.21 -6.80
C ILE A 193 22.75 -7.72 -6.82
N VAL A 194 22.60 -8.29 -5.62
CA VAL A 194 21.92 -9.57 -5.43
C VAL A 194 20.48 -9.25 -5.06
N ASP A 195 19.58 -9.49 -6.00
CA ASP A 195 18.15 -9.42 -5.78
C ASP A 195 17.68 -10.75 -5.18
N VAL A 196 17.55 -10.77 -3.86
CA VAL A 196 17.06 -11.96 -3.16
C VAL A 196 15.55 -12.00 -3.35
N LYS A 197 15.09 -12.91 -4.21
CA LYS A 197 13.65 -13.18 -4.34
C LYS A 197 13.14 -13.68 -3.01
N SER A 198 12.31 -12.87 -2.36
CA SER A 198 11.65 -13.27 -1.13
C SER A 198 10.73 -14.48 -1.39
N LYS A 199 10.59 -15.33 -0.37
CA LYS A 199 9.63 -16.45 -0.35
C LYS A 199 8.24 -15.96 0.09
N ASP A 200 7.84 -14.74 -0.29
CA ASP A 200 6.60 -14.18 0.21
C ASP A 200 5.40 -14.99 -0.25
N LYS A 201 4.44 -15.09 0.65
CA LYS A 201 3.13 -15.63 0.35
C LYS A 201 2.29 -14.50 -0.22
N PHE A 202 1.92 -14.65 -1.48
CA PHE A 202 0.85 -13.87 -2.08
C PHE A 202 -0.49 -14.54 -1.81
N ARG A 203 -1.49 -13.73 -1.49
CA ARG A 203 -2.88 -14.05 -1.75
C ARG A 203 -3.17 -13.66 -3.19
N GLU A 204 -3.61 -14.61 -3.99
CA GLU A 204 -4.16 -14.28 -5.30
C GLU A 204 -5.59 -13.79 -5.09
N ASP A 205 -5.82 -12.52 -5.39
CA ASP A 205 -7.15 -11.92 -5.32
C ASP A 205 -7.81 -12.09 -6.68
N ALA A 206 -8.93 -12.80 -6.72
CA ALA A 206 -9.65 -13.02 -7.95
C ALA A 206 -10.21 -11.69 -8.49
N VAL A 207 -9.67 -11.22 -9.61
CA VAL A 207 -10.30 -10.15 -10.38
C VAL A 207 -11.51 -10.75 -11.09
N ALA A 208 -12.70 -10.44 -10.58
CA ALA A 208 -13.92 -11.08 -11.07
C ALA A 208 -14.40 -10.52 -12.42
N ASN A 209 -14.06 -9.27 -12.73
CA ASN A 209 -14.40 -8.64 -14.00
C ASN A 209 -13.38 -7.56 -14.36
N VAL A 210 -12.96 -7.57 -15.62
CA VAL A 210 -12.19 -6.51 -16.25
C VAL A 210 -13.04 -5.93 -17.38
N ASN A 211 -13.52 -4.70 -17.21
CA ASN A 211 -14.21 -3.97 -18.28
C ASN A 211 -13.26 -2.95 -18.89
N VAL A 212 -13.00 -3.07 -20.18
CA VAL A 212 -12.13 -2.16 -20.94
C VAL A 212 -13.00 -1.27 -21.80
N ASN A 213 -12.76 0.04 -21.74
CA ASN A 213 -13.46 1.03 -22.56
C ASN A 213 -12.50 2.12 -23.02
N ASP A 214 -12.60 2.49 -24.29
CA ASP A 214 -11.81 3.56 -24.88
C ASP A 214 -12.63 4.83 -24.97
N LYS A 215 -12.15 5.90 -24.32
CA LYS A 215 -12.83 7.19 -24.31
C LYS A 215 -11.82 8.32 -24.19
N ASN A 216 -12.05 9.42 -24.90
CA ASN A 216 -11.26 10.65 -24.78
C ASN A 216 -9.73 10.43 -24.90
N LYS A 217 -9.29 9.63 -25.87
CA LYS A 217 -7.86 9.27 -26.06
C LYS A 217 -7.24 8.50 -24.88
N GLN A 218 -8.06 7.79 -24.11
CA GLN A 218 -7.62 6.94 -23.01
C GLN A 218 -8.27 5.56 -23.12
N THR A 219 -7.54 4.54 -22.68
CA THR A 219 -8.08 3.20 -22.43
C THR A 219 -8.29 3.05 -20.93
N ILE A 220 -9.53 2.82 -20.52
CA ILE A 220 -9.94 2.72 -19.11
C ILE A 220 -10.28 1.27 -18.79
N LEU A 221 -9.55 0.67 -17.87
CA LEU A 221 -9.79 -0.68 -17.37
C LEU A 221 -10.42 -0.55 -15.97
N ASN A 222 -11.66 -0.98 -15.83
CA ASN A 222 -12.33 -1.07 -14.53
C ASN A 222 -12.26 -2.51 -14.02
N LEU A 223 -11.62 -2.67 -12.87
CA LEU A 223 -11.40 -3.94 -12.19
C LEU A 223 -12.36 -4.04 -11.01
N ASP A 224 -13.19 -5.08 -10.96
CA ASP A 224 -14.11 -5.35 -9.85
C ASP A 224 -13.73 -6.65 -9.14
N LEU A 225 -13.37 -6.53 -7.86
CA LEU A 225 -12.98 -7.65 -7.00
C LEU A 225 -14.18 -8.30 -6.29
N LYS A 226 -15.40 -7.78 -6.46
CA LYS A 226 -16.65 -8.15 -5.76
C LYS A 226 -16.67 -7.91 -4.26
N LYS A 227 -15.53 -8.05 -3.58
CA LYS A 227 -15.34 -7.76 -2.17
C LYS A 227 -14.29 -6.68 -2.00
N ARG A 228 -14.32 -6.02 -0.84
CA ARG A 228 -13.30 -5.06 -0.48
C ARG A 228 -12.07 -5.81 0.03
N LEU A 229 -11.04 -5.87 -0.81
CA LEU A 229 -9.82 -6.65 -0.59
C LEU A 229 -8.58 -5.74 -0.63
N PRO A 230 -7.50 -6.08 0.08
CA PRO A 230 -6.22 -5.42 -0.09
C PRO A 230 -5.70 -5.73 -1.49
N VAL A 231 -5.04 -4.77 -2.13
CA VAL A 231 -4.27 -4.98 -3.36
C VAL A 231 -2.98 -4.20 -3.24
N SER A 232 -1.87 -4.83 -3.60
CA SER A 232 -0.52 -4.22 -3.60
C SER A 232 0.28 -4.57 -4.85
N TYR A 233 -0.32 -5.35 -5.75
CA TYR A 233 0.27 -5.78 -6.99
C TYR A 233 -0.79 -5.84 -8.08
N LEU A 234 -0.47 -5.33 -9.26
CA LEU A 234 -1.30 -5.42 -10.46
C LEU A 234 -0.44 -5.85 -11.65
N LYS A 235 -0.93 -6.84 -12.40
CA LYS A 235 -0.36 -7.24 -13.69
C LYS A 235 -1.36 -6.97 -14.80
N ILE A 236 -0.88 -6.38 -15.89
CA ILE A 236 -1.68 -6.05 -17.09
C ILE A 236 -1.08 -6.78 -18.29
N ASP A 237 -1.84 -7.67 -18.90
CA ASP A 237 -1.42 -8.41 -20.09
C ASP A 237 -1.91 -7.68 -21.35
N VAL A 238 -0.97 -7.18 -22.14
CA VAL A 238 -1.21 -6.51 -23.42
C VAL A 238 -0.87 -7.47 -24.56
N SER A 239 -1.67 -7.51 -25.63
CA SER A 239 -1.45 -8.42 -26.76
C SER A 239 -0.62 -7.85 -27.90
N ASP A 240 -0.48 -6.53 -27.95
CA ASP A 240 0.22 -5.82 -29.02
C ASP A 240 1.69 -6.24 -29.09
N GLU A 241 2.14 -6.60 -30.29
CA GLU A 241 3.52 -7.03 -30.56
C GLU A 241 4.45 -5.86 -30.94
N ILE A 242 3.87 -4.70 -31.25
CA ILE A 242 4.60 -3.49 -31.62
C ILE A 242 5.04 -2.77 -30.35
N ASP A 243 6.24 -2.19 -30.39
CA ASP A 243 6.76 -1.33 -29.34
C ASP A 243 5.76 -0.23 -28.93
N PHE A 244 5.41 -0.20 -27.64
CA PHE A 244 4.60 0.86 -27.05
C PHE A 244 5.19 1.33 -25.71
N TYR A 245 4.90 2.60 -25.39
CA TYR A 245 5.24 3.26 -24.13
C TYR A 245 4.09 4.23 -23.81
N ARG A 246 3.27 3.93 -22.82
CA ARG A 246 2.12 4.75 -22.45
C ARG A 246 2.13 5.02 -20.97
N ASN A 247 1.96 6.28 -20.59
CA ASN A 247 1.72 6.58 -19.19
C ASN A 247 0.37 6.00 -18.78
N PHE A 248 0.31 5.58 -17.53
CA PHE A 248 -0.93 5.12 -16.95
C PHE A 248 -0.98 5.43 -15.47
N THR A 249 -2.20 5.51 -14.96
CA THR A 249 -2.50 5.70 -13.55
C THR A 249 -3.31 4.52 -13.04
N ILE A 250 -2.97 4.03 -11.84
CA ILE A 250 -3.81 3.10 -11.08
C ILE A 250 -4.50 3.91 -9.97
N GLU A 251 -5.81 3.76 -9.90
CA GLU A 251 -6.65 4.39 -8.91
C GLU A 251 -7.52 3.34 -8.21
N TYR A 252 -7.91 3.61 -6.97
CA TYR A 252 -8.91 2.81 -6.27
C TYR A 252 -10.17 3.65 -6.01
N LEU A 253 -11.30 2.97 -5.90
CA LEU A 253 -12.56 3.60 -5.52
C LEU A 253 -12.50 4.00 -4.04
N ALA A 254 -12.42 5.30 -3.78
CA ALA A 254 -12.32 5.85 -2.43
C ALA A 254 -13.68 6.18 -1.80
N ASP A 255 -14.63 6.65 -2.61
CA ASP A 255 -15.97 6.99 -2.17
C ASP A 255 -16.98 6.90 -3.31
N SER A 256 -18.27 6.78 -3.00
CA SER A 256 -19.35 6.79 -3.97
C SER A 256 -20.58 7.49 -3.42
N VAL A 257 -21.15 8.40 -4.21
CA VAL A 257 -22.37 9.12 -3.85
C VAL A 257 -23.48 8.77 -4.83
N GLN A 258 -24.63 8.34 -4.31
CA GLN A 258 -25.81 8.14 -5.12
C GLN A 258 -26.42 9.49 -5.49
N THR A 259 -26.61 9.73 -6.78
CA THR A 259 -27.31 10.91 -7.31
C THR A 259 -28.53 10.47 -8.10
N GLU A 260 -29.44 11.40 -8.39
CA GLU A 260 -30.61 11.14 -9.26
C GLU A 260 -30.22 10.60 -10.64
N LYS A 261 -29.01 10.93 -11.13
CA LYS A 261 -28.45 10.47 -12.41
C LYS A 261 -27.66 9.16 -12.29
N GLY A 262 -27.68 8.52 -11.13
CA GLY A 262 -26.93 7.30 -10.81
C GLY A 262 -25.74 7.54 -9.88
N TRP A 263 -24.92 6.49 -9.71
CA TRP A 263 -23.75 6.53 -8.83
C TRP A 263 -22.62 7.39 -9.40
N ARG A 264 -22.12 8.32 -8.59
CA ARG A 264 -20.87 9.05 -8.85
C ARG A 264 -19.77 8.43 -8.01
N TYR A 265 -18.68 8.05 -8.67
CA TYR A 265 -17.54 7.40 -8.06
C TYR A 265 -16.38 8.39 -7.91
N SER A 266 -15.81 8.46 -6.72
CA SER A 266 -14.58 9.21 -6.44
C SER A 266 -13.41 8.24 -6.36
N TYR A 267 -12.45 8.42 -7.27
CA TYR A 267 -11.24 7.62 -7.34
C TYR A 267 -10.05 8.40 -6.79
N ARG A 268 -9.09 7.69 -6.22
CA ARG A 268 -7.82 8.26 -5.76
C ARG A 268 -6.67 7.49 -6.37
N GLU A 269 -5.69 8.23 -6.87
CA GLU A 269 -4.45 7.70 -7.43
C GLU A 269 -3.59 7.03 -6.35
N ILE A 270 -3.02 5.87 -6.69
CA ILE A 270 -2.10 5.10 -5.86
C ILE A 270 -0.79 4.75 -6.57
N TYR A 271 -0.77 4.81 -7.89
CA TYR A 271 0.40 4.53 -8.68
C TYR A 271 0.33 5.24 -10.02
N TYR A 272 1.48 5.72 -10.48
CA TYR A 272 1.68 6.30 -11.80
C TYR A 272 2.94 5.68 -12.40
N GLY A 273 2.89 5.29 -13.68
CA GLY A 273 4.02 4.68 -14.35
C GLY A 273 3.86 4.61 -15.86
N THR A 274 4.75 3.85 -16.50
CA THR A 274 4.74 3.64 -17.96
C THR A 274 4.50 2.16 -18.27
N LEU A 275 3.40 1.87 -18.94
CA LEU A 275 3.08 0.58 -19.52
C LEU A 275 3.89 0.45 -20.82
N ASN A 276 4.65 -0.63 -20.95
CA ASN A 276 5.57 -0.78 -22.07
C ASN A 276 5.69 -2.22 -22.57
N SER A 277 6.36 -2.37 -23.71
CA SER A 277 6.58 -3.63 -24.42
C SER A 277 7.90 -4.34 -24.06
N ILE A 278 8.76 -3.71 -23.24
CA ILE A 278 10.10 -4.22 -22.88
C ILE A 278 10.05 -5.03 -21.59
N GLU A 279 9.40 -4.47 -20.57
CA GLU A 279 9.31 -5.06 -19.24
C GLU A 279 8.09 -5.96 -19.09
N LYS A 280 8.12 -6.78 -18.04
CA LYS A 280 6.89 -7.39 -17.56
C LYS A 280 6.02 -6.27 -16.99
N ASN A 281 4.80 -6.13 -17.51
CA ASN A 281 3.81 -5.14 -17.06
C ASN A 281 3.21 -5.56 -15.69
N GLU A 282 4.08 -5.65 -14.70
CA GLU A 282 3.86 -6.09 -13.33
C GLU A 282 4.24 -4.95 -12.39
N PHE A 283 3.28 -4.45 -11.62
CA PHE A 283 3.41 -3.22 -10.87
C PHE A 283 3.09 -3.45 -9.39
N THR A 284 4.03 -3.10 -8.52
CA THR A 284 3.86 -3.13 -7.06
C THR A 284 3.64 -1.73 -6.52
N PHE A 285 2.72 -1.57 -5.58
CA PHE A 285 2.37 -0.28 -4.97
C PHE A 285 1.95 -0.47 -3.50
N PRO A 286 1.87 0.62 -2.70
CA PRO A 286 1.40 0.53 -1.32
C PRO A 286 0.01 -0.11 -1.24
N THR A 287 -0.20 -1.03 -0.28
CA THR A 287 -1.47 -1.74 -0.11
C THR A 287 -2.63 -0.76 -0.05
N SER A 288 -3.62 -0.96 -0.92
CA SER A 288 -4.88 -0.24 -0.93
C SER A 288 -6.04 -1.21 -0.83
N ILE A 289 -6.99 -0.94 0.07
CA ILE A 289 -8.11 -1.83 0.35
C ILE A 289 -9.38 -1.29 -0.32
N ALA A 290 -9.80 -1.92 -1.43
CA ALA A 290 -10.95 -1.44 -2.20
C ALA A 290 -11.67 -2.60 -2.90
N GLN A 291 -12.92 -2.36 -3.30
CA GLN A 291 -13.68 -3.29 -4.12
C GLN A 291 -13.43 -3.09 -5.62
N LYS A 292 -13.12 -1.86 -6.03
CA LYS A 292 -12.91 -1.49 -7.42
C LYS A 292 -11.61 -0.73 -7.60
N PHE A 293 -10.90 -1.08 -8.66
CA PHE A 293 -9.72 -0.36 -9.14
C PHE A 293 -9.96 0.11 -10.56
N ARG A 294 -9.33 1.22 -10.93
CA ARG A 294 -9.37 1.77 -12.28
C ARG A 294 -7.95 1.97 -12.76
N VAL A 295 -7.66 1.47 -13.95
CA VAL A 295 -6.43 1.80 -14.67
C VAL A 295 -6.80 2.69 -15.83
N THR A 296 -6.15 3.85 -15.92
CA THR A 296 -6.32 4.78 -17.04
C THR A 296 -5.02 4.85 -17.80
N ILE A 297 -5.02 4.39 -19.05
CA ILE A 297 -3.86 4.42 -19.95
C ILE A 297 -4.04 5.59 -20.91
N ASP A 298 -3.06 6.47 -20.99
CA ASP A 298 -3.07 7.61 -21.91
C ASP A 298 -2.60 7.17 -23.30
N ASN A 299 -3.52 7.14 -24.26
CA ASN A 299 -3.20 6.74 -25.64
C ASN A 299 -2.63 7.90 -26.46
N ASN A 300 -2.95 9.15 -26.07
CA ASN A 300 -2.68 10.33 -26.89
C ASN A 300 -3.26 10.14 -28.30
N ASP A 301 -2.46 10.32 -29.34
CA ASP A 301 -2.88 10.11 -30.74
C ASP A 301 -2.68 8.67 -31.22
N ASN A 302 -2.20 7.76 -30.35
CA ASN A 302 -2.03 6.36 -30.69
C ASN A 302 -3.36 5.59 -30.62
N GLN A 303 -3.48 4.52 -31.42
CA GLN A 303 -4.61 3.59 -31.33
C GLN A 303 -4.65 2.92 -29.94
N PRO A 304 -5.82 2.64 -29.35
CA PRO A 304 -5.93 1.90 -28.08
C PRO A 304 -5.14 0.58 -28.05
N LEU A 305 -4.59 0.22 -26.89
CA LEU A 305 -3.93 -1.08 -26.69
C LEU A 305 -4.98 -2.18 -26.54
N THR A 306 -4.65 -3.38 -27.04
CA THR A 306 -5.49 -4.55 -26.88
C THR A 306 -5.13 -5.28 -25.58
N ILE A 307 -5.93 -5.04 -24.54
CA ILE A 307 -5.78 -5.65 -23.22
C ILE A 307 -6.37 -7.07 -23.21
N LYS A 308 -5.54 -8.08 -22.90
CA LYS A 308 -5.98 -9.48 -22.76
C LYS A 308 -6.62 -9.73 -21.40
N SER A 309 -5.92 -9.32 -20.34
CA SER A 309 -6.31 -9.59 -18.96
C SER A 309 -5.62 -8.62 -18.01
N ALA A 310 -6.19 -8.51 -16.82
CA ALA A 310 -5.56 -7.88 -15.68
C ALA A 310 -5.75 -8.77 -14.46
N SER A 311 -4.72 -8.91 -13.63
CA SER A 311 -4.76 -9.68 -12.39
C SER A 311 -4.20 -8.86 -11.24
N ALA A 312 -4.83 -8.98 -10.08
CA ALA A 312 -4.46 -8.28 -8.86
C ALA A 312 -4.02 -9.29 -7.80
N LYS A 313 -3.06 -8.92 -6.97
CA LYS A 313 -2.63 -9.72 -5.82
C LYS A 313 -2.38 -8.83 -4.62
N ALA A 314 -2.41 -9.46 -3.45
CA ALA A 314 -1.95 -8.86 -2.22
C ALA A 314 -0.93 -9.75 -1.51
N TYR A 315 -0.01 -9.11 -0.83
CA TYR A 315 0.77 -9.81 0.18
C TYR A 315 -0.14 -10.27 1.32
N VAL A 316 0.14 -11.45 1.88
CA VAL A 316 -0.52 -11.89 3.09
C VAL A 316 -0.22 -10.89 4.23
N HIS A 317 -1.26 -10.53 4.98
CA HIS A 317 -1.13 -9.66 6.16
C HIS A 317 -1.23 -10.53 7.42
N GLU A 318 -0.19 -10.51 8.23
CA GLU A 318 -0.09 -11.23 9.49
C GLU A 318 0.05 -10.25 10.66
N LEU A 319 -0.58 -10.55 11.80
CA LEU A 319 -0.31 -9.89 13.07
C LEU A 319 0.58 -10.80 13.92
N HIS A 320 1.75 -10.33 14.30
CA HIS A 320 2.63 -11.02 15.25
C HIS A 320 2.32 -10.50 16.65
N ALA A 321 1.56 -11.27 17.43
CA ALA A 321 1.02 -10.85 18.72
C ALA A 321 1.75 -11.51 19.89
N ARG A 322 1.85 -10.79 21.01
CA ARG A 322 2.39 -11.29 22.27
C ARG A 322 1.34 -11.30 23.36
N PHE A 323 1.11 -12.45 23.98
CA PHE A 323 0.16 -12.65 25.06
C PHE A 323 0.88 -12.82 26.39
N SER A 324 0.42 -12.13 27.43
CA SER A 324 1.10 -12.12 28.74
C SER A 324 0.28 -12.74 29.88
N LYS A 325 -1.04 -12.86 29.71
CA LYS A 325 -1.96 -13.37 30.73
C LYS A 325 -2.99 -14.31 30.09
N PRO A 326 -3.50 -15.31 30.80
CA PRO A 326 -4.63 -16.10 30.33
C PRO A 326 -5.89 -15.24 30.27
N ALA A 327 -6.57 -15.24 29.11
CA ALA A 327 -7.84 -14.55 28.87
C ALA A 327 -8.47 -15.13 27.60
N THR A 328 -9.76 -14.86 27.38
CA THR A 328 -10.38 -15.12 26.07
C THR A 328 -10.10 -13.92 25.16
N TYR A 329 -9.31 -14.12 24.11
CA TYR A 329 -8.85 -13.05 23.26
C TYR A 329 -9.70 -12.88 22.00
N TYR A 330 -9.84 -11.63 21.57
CA TYR A 330 -10.57 -11.25 20.38
C TYR A 330 -9.77 -10.25 19.55
N LEU A 331 -9.76 -10.43 18.23
CA LEU A 331 -9.39 -9.40 17.26
C LEU A 331 -10.59 -8.48 17.07
N ALA A 332 -10.47 -7.21 17.43
CA ALA A 332 -11.49 -6.17 17.28
C ALA A 332 -11.13 -5.19 16.16
N TYR A 333 -12.13 -4.79 15.35
CA TYR A 333 -11.95 -3.92 14.19
C TYR A 333 -13.24 -3.18 13.78
N GLY A 334 -13.13 -2.28 12.79
CA GLY A 334 -14.25 -1.49 12.26
C GLY A 334 -14.49 -0.20 13.03
N LYS A 335 -13.43 0.41 13.59
CA LYS A 335 -13.53 1.69 14.29
C LYS A 335 -13.09 2.83 13.38
N THR A 336 -14.03 3.70 13.03
CA THR A 336 -13.76 4.85 12.15
C THR A 336 -12.69 5.77 12.74
N SER A 337 -11.66 6.09 11.94
CA SER A 337 -10.60 7.06 12.27
C SER A 337 -9.81 6.75 13.56
N ASP A 338 -9.57 5.47 13.87
CA ASP A 338 -8.73 5.11 15.01
C ASP A 338 -7.24 5.41 14.77
N ARG A 339 -6.51 5.63 15.87
CA ARG A 339 -5.07 5.88 15.83
C ARG A 339 -4.29 4.58 15.64
N LYS A 340 -3.14 4.65 14.97
CA LYS A 340 -2.19 3.52 14.91
C LYS A 340 -1.75 3.16 16.34
N PRO A 341 -1.79 1.88 16.75
CA PRO A 341 -1.31 1.49 18.07
C PRO A 341 0.21 1.65 18.16
N GLN A 342 0.69 2.00 19.35
CA GLN A 342 2.11 2.16 19.65
C GLN A 342 2.46 1.23 20.80
N TYR A 343 3.24 0.19 20.51
CA TYR A 343 3.66 -0.81 21.49
C TYR A 343 5.18 -0.90 21.53
N ASP A 344 5.74 -1.17 22.72
CA ASP A 344 7.18 -1.34 22.92
C ASP A 344 7.78 -2.49 22.09
N ILE A 345 6.98 -3.51 21.75
CA ILE A 345 7.44 -4.63 20.93
C ILE A 345 7.92 -4.20 19.54
N SER A 346 7.52 -3.01 19.06
CA SER A 346 8.01 -2.42 17.81
C SER A 346 9.49 -2.07 17.84
N HIS A 347 10.04 -1.76 19.03
CA HIS A 347 11.45 -1.47 19.24
C HIS A 347 12.29 -2.73 19.50
N ALA A 348 11.64 -3.87 19.75
CA ALA A 348 12.29 -5.12 20.11
C ALA A 348 12.08 -6.23 19.05
N ALA A 349 12.00 -5.85 17.77
CA ALA A 349 11.75 -6.79 16.67
C ALA A 349 12.72 -7.98 16.63
N ALA A 350 14.00 -7.77 17.00
CA ALA A 350 15.01 -8.82 17.07
C ALA A 350 14.75 -9.90 18.16
N LYS A 351 13.86 -9.62 19.12
CA LYS A 351 13.48 -10.57 20.19
C LYS A 351 12.26 -11.41 19.83
N ILE A 352 11.63 -11.17 18.67
CA ILE A 352 10.49 -11.96 18.21
C ILE A 352 11.02 -13.29 17.66
N PRO A 353 10.47 -14.44 18.09
CA PRO A 353 10.86 -15.74 17.55
C PRO A 353 10.72 -15.80 16.02
N VAL A 354 11.67 -16.45 15.35
CA VAL A 354 11.64 -16.64 13.89
C VAL A 354 10.48 -17.56 13.47
N VAL A 355 10.18 -18.55 14.31
CA VAL A 355 9.07 -19.49 14.12
C VAL A 355 7.97 -19.12 15.09
N LEU A 356 6.78 -18.84 14.56
CA LEU A 356 5.58 -18.49 15.33
C LEU A 356 4.49 -19.52 15.05
N SER A 357 3.86 -20.03 16.11
CA SER A 357 2.63 -20.82 16.01
C SER A 357 1.48 -19.95 15.51
N SER A 358 0.62 -20.52 14.67
CA SER A 358 -0.47 -19.80 14.01
C SER A 358 -1.75 -19.93 14.81
N LEU A 359 -2.43 -18.82 15.08
CA LEU A 359 -3.78 -18.82 15.64
C LEU A 359 -4.82 -18.89 14.53
N SER A 360 -5.97 -19.48 14.85
CA SER A 360 -7.17 -19.40 14.01
C SER A 360 -8.13 -18.34 14.56
N LEU A 361 -8.89 -17.74 13.64
CA LEU A 361 -9.95 -16.79 13.96
C LEU A 361 -11.29 -17.52 13.91
N GLY A 362 -12.11 -17.34 14.94
CA GLY A 362 -13.49 -17.79 14.98
C GLY A 362 -14.40 -16.98 14.05
N GLU A 363 -15.72 -17.14 14.21
CA GLU A 363 -16.69 -16.40 13.41
C GLU A 363 -16.72 -14.90 13.73
N VAL A 364 -17.12 -14.09 12.73
CA VAL A 364 -17.32 -12.65 12.91
C VAL A 364 -18.53 -12.39 13.78
N GLN A 365 -18.34 -11.67 14.89
CA GLN A 365 -19.40 -11.24 15.79
C GLN A 365 -19.50 -9.71 15.77
N ASN A 366 -20.72 -9.18 15.72
CA ASN A 366 -20.95 -7.75 15.92
C ASN A 366 -20.87 -7.40 17.41
N ILE A 367 -20.22 -6.29 17.73
CA ILE A 367 -20.17 -5.78 19.10
C ILE A 367 -21.42 -4.93 19.33
N PRO A 368 -22.29 -5.27 20.30
CA PRO A 368 -23.49 -4.49 20.59
C PRO A 368 -23.09 -3.08 21.07
N LYS A 369 -23.43 -2.05 20.30
CA LYS A 369 -23.27 -0.67 20.74
C LYS A 369 -24.38 -0.37 21.76
N LYS A 370 -24.03 0.12 22.95
CA LYS A 370 -25.04 0.72 23.85
C LYS A 370 -25.67 1.89 23.10
N GLU A 371 -26.98 1.86 22.94
CA GLU A 371 -27.72 2.98 22.33
C GLU A 371 -27.39 4.25 23.12
N ILE A 372 -26.68 5.17 22.46
CA ILE A 372 -26.56 6.52 22.97
C ILE A 372 -27.94 7.12 22.76
N GLN A 373 -28.67 7.38 23.85
CA GLN A 373 -29.91 8.14 23.78
C GLN A 373 -29.58 9.48 23.14
N THR A 374 -29.87 9.62 21.85
CA THR A 374 -29.75 10.89 21.15
C THR A 374 -30.80 11.81 21.76
N THR A 375 -30.36 12.71 22.65
CA THR A 375 -31.21 13.81 23.10
C THR A 375 -31.59 14.60 21.85
N ALA A 376 -32.89 14.67 21.55
CA ALA A 376 -33.41 15.39 20.39
C ALA A 376 -32.78 16.80 20.28
N PRO A 377 -32.35 17.25 19.10
CA PRO A 377 -31.76 18.58 18.93
C PRO A 377 -32.71 19.68 19.45
N LEU A 378 -32.16 20.77 19.98
CA LEU A 378 -32.95 21.85 20.60
C LEU A 378 -34.06 22.41 19.70
N PHE A 379 -33.87 22.36 18.38
CA PHE A 379 -34.86 22.79 17.38
C PHE A 379 -36.08 21.86 17.27
N GLU A 380 -35.97 20.59 17.70
CA GLU A 380 -37.11 19.67 17.83
C GLU A 380 -37.90 19.92 19.13
N ASN A 381 -37.32 20.64 20.09
CA ASN A 381 -38.01 21.00 21.32
C ASN A 381 -39.02 22.12 21.06
N LYS A 382 -40.31 21.76 21.04
CA LYS A 382 -41.43 22.70 20.86
C LYS A 382 -41.34 23.91 21.79
N LEU A 383 -40.96 23.71 23.05
CA LEU A 383 -40.88 24.78 24.07
C LEU A 383 -39.77 25.79 23.73
N TRP A 384 -38.66 25.30 23.17
CA TRP A 384 -37.55 26.14 22.69
C TRP A 384 -37.96 26.95 21.45
N LEU A 385 -38.69 26.34 20.51
CA LEU A 385 -39.27 27.05 19.36
C LEU A 385 -40.24 28.17 19.78
N TRP A 386 -41.12 27.91 20.74
CA TRP A 386 -42.04 28.94 21.28
C TRP A 386 -41.30 30.09 21.96
N LEU A 387 -40.20 29.79 22.68
CA LEU A 387 -39.38 30.81 23.34
C LEU A 387 -38.68 31.71 22.31
N VAL A 388 -38.11 31.12 21.25
CA VAL A 388 -37.50 31.86 20.14
C VAL A 388 -38.55 32.69 19.38
N MET A 389 -39.73 32.12 19.10
CA MET A 389 -40.81 32.85 18.44
C MET A 389 -41.32 34.02 19.29
N GLY A 390 -41.48 33.81 20.60
CA GLY A 390 -41.82 34.86 21.55
C GLY A 390 -40.79 35.99 21.57
N LEU A 391 -39.49 35.64 21.58
CA LEU A 391 -38.41 36.62 21.53
C LEU A 391 -38.43 37.44 20.22
N ILE A 392 -38.65 36.78 19.07
CA ILE A 392 -38.76 37.44 17.76
C ILE A 392 -39.96 38.41 17.76
N ILE A 393 -41.11 37.99 18.26
CA ILE A 393 -42.31 38.84 18.37
C ILE A 393 -42.04 40.05 19.27
N LEU A 394 -41.35 39.86 20.39
CA LEU A 394 -41.04 40.93 21.34
C LEU A 394 -40.07 41.95 20.73
N VAL A 395 -39.06 41.49 19.99
CA VAL A 395 -38.12 42.35 19.25
C VAL A 395 -38.83 43.13 18.16
N LEU A 396 -39.64 42.47 17.32
CA LEU A 396 -40.43 43.13 16.26
C LEU A 396 -41.44 44.13 16.83
N GLY A 397 -42.14 43.76 17.90
CA GLY A 397 -43.08 44.63 18.62
C GLY A 397 -42.38 45.86 19.20
N GLY A 398 -41.20 45.67 19.80
CA GLY A 398 -40.36 46.75 20.33
C GLY A 398 -39.87 47.71 19.24
N PHE A 399 -39.43 47.20 18.09
CA PHE A 399 -39.06 48.04 16.94
C PHE A 399 -40.25 48.81 16.38
N THR A 400 -41.41 48.17 16.26
CA THR A 400 -42.64 48.79 15.77
C THR A 400 -43.09 49.93 16.70
N PHE A 401 -43.06 49.70 18.01
CA PHE A 401 -43.40 50.73 19.01
C PHE A 401 -42.41 51.91 18.99
N LYS A 402 -41.11 51.62 18.85
CA LYS A 402 -40.06 52.65 18.73
C LYS A 402 -40.21 53.48 17.45
N MET A 403 -40.67 52.87 16.34
CA MET A 403 -40.97 53.58 15.10
C MET A 403 -42.23 54.45 15.22
N MET A 404 -43.23 54.04 16.01
CA MET A 404 -44.43 54.84 16.27
C MET A 404 -44.19 56.00 17.24
N GLN A 405 -43.25 55.90 18.19
CA GLN A 405 -42.87 56.98 19.10
C GLN A 405 -41.97 58.06 18.46
N LYS A 406 -41.40 57.79 17.28
CA LYS A 406 -40.75 58.81 16.46
C LYS A 406 -41.78 59.41 15.50
N LYS A 407 -42.57 60.36 16.00
CA LYS A 407 -43.32 61.31 15.18
C LYS A 407 -43.08 62.72 15.68
#